data_AF-A0A3A8ZWQ9-F1
#
_entry.id   AF-A0A3A8ZWQ9-F1
#
_cell.length_a   1.000
_cell.length_b   1.000
_cell.length_c   1.000
_cell.angle_alpha   90.00
_cell.angle_beta   90.00
_cell.angle_gamma   90.00
#
_symmetry.space_group_name_H-M   'P 1'
#
loop_
_entity.id
_entity.type
_entity.pdbx_description
1 polymer ?
#
loop_
_entity_poly.entity_id
_entity_poly.type
_entity_poly.pdbx_seq_one_letter_code
_entity_poly.pdbx_strand_id
1 'polypeptide(L)'
;MKKIYVYEPWFFIFFGVFHLHRIWGLVDREAYAVFWLEMMENRGMFYFVLMGSLTLFCIMGIAAFFRNIHYNYWWRWIYLLGGGYLLFDLFAIAAGLSFWHELLLAMFDVNGAYWNWIWGGFIFMGGAVFILGCLLWKKKIMEVKICSIRSK
;
A
#
# COMPACT_ATOMS: atom_id res chain seq x y z
N MET A 1 7.15 4.08 -25.88
CA MET A 1 7.13 5.35 -25.11
C MET A 1 6.65 5.08 -23.69
N LYS A 2 7.29 5.66 -22.68
CA LYS A 2 6.84 5.49 -21.29
C LYS A 2 5.53 6.29 -21.09
N LYS A 3 4.45 5.63 -20.68
CA LYS A 3 3.12 6.25 -20.50
C LYS A 3 2.71 6.13 -19.04
N ILE A 4 2.33 7.24 -18.42
CA ILE A 4 1.72 7.27 -17.08
C ILE A 4 0.21 7.08 -17.24
N TYR A 5 -0.31 5.98 -16.69
CA TYR A 5 -1.74 5.70 -16.68
C TYR A 5 -2.45 6.57 -15.64
N VAL A 6 -3.72 6.88 -15.90
CA VAL A 6 -4.52 7.78 -15.05
C VAL A 6 -4.70 7.23 -13.63
N TYR A 7 -4.71 5.91 -13.46
CA TYR A 7 -4.86 5.27 -12.15
C TYR A 7 -3.56 5.21 -11.32
N GLU A 8 -2.37 5.40 -11.92
CA GLU A 8 -1.11 5.26 -11.17
C GLU A 8 -0.97 6.30 -10.04
N PRO A 9 -1.22 7.61 -10.26
CA PRO A 9 -1.17 8.59 -9.18
C PRO A 9 -2.17 8.27 -8.07
N TRP A 10 -3.40 7.87 -8.43
CA TRP A 10 -4.43 7.48 -7.48
C TRP A 10 -4.03 6.27 -6.65
N PHE A 11 -3.43 5.26 -7.28
CA PHE A 11 -2.90 4.09 -6.58
C PHE A 11 -1.89 4.50 -5.51
N PHE A 12 -0.89 5.31 -5.86
CA PHE A 12 0.15 5.71 -4.92
C PHE A 12 -0.37 6.62 -3.80
N ILE A 13 -1.32 7.51 -4.10
CA ILE A 13 -1.97 8.33 -3.09
C ILE A 13 -2.76 7.44 -2.11
N PHE A 14 -3.61 6.55 -2.62
CA PHE A 14 -4.40 5.66 -1.77
C PHE A 14 -3.51 4.76 -0.92
N PHE A 15 -2.49 4.15 -1.53
CA PHE A 15 -1.55 3.28 -0.82
C PHE A 15 -0.75 4.06 0.24
N GLY A 16 -0.34 5.29 -0.07
CA GLY A 16 0.33 6.19 0.86
C GLY A 16 -0.55 6.55 2.05
N VAL A 17 -1.81 6.95 1.82
CA VAL A 17 -2.79 7.21 2.89
C VAL A 17 -3.04 5.96 3.73
N PHE A 18 -3.16 4.80 3.07
CA PHE A 18 -3.28 3.51 3.75
C PHE A 18 -2.03 3.16 4.59
N HIS A 19 -0.88 3.77 4.38
CA HIS A 19 0.27 3.60 5.29
C HIS A 19 0.32 4.69 6.37
N LEU A 20 -0.14 5.89 6.06
CA LEU A 20 -0.19 7.00 7.01
C LEU A 20 -1.22 6.79 8.14
N HIS A 21 -2.29 6.01 7.93
CA HIS A 21 -3.23 5.70 9.03
C HIS A 21 -2.53 5.04 10.24
N ARG A 22 -1.38 4.40 10.02
CA ARG A 22 -0.56 3.76 11.05
C ARG A 22 0.02 4.75 12.08
N ILE A 23 -0.09 6.06 11.82
CA ILE A 23 0.12 7.11 12.83
C ILE A 23 -0.77 6.84 14.04
N TRP A 24 -1.97 6.28 13.85
CA TRP A 24 -2.83 5.87 14.96
C TRP A 24 -2.11 4.89 15.91
N GLY A 25 -1.35 3.93 15.38
CA GLY A 25 -0.54 3.01 16.19
C GLY A 25 0.58 3.69 16.98
N LEU A 26 1.00 4.90 16.64
CA LEU A 26 1.94 5.67 17.46
C LEU A 26 1.24 6.51 18.54
N VAL A 27 0.01 6.92 18.29
CA VAL A 27 -0.80 7.72 19.22
C VAL A 27 -1.43 6.83 20.30
N ASP A 28 -2.01 5.72 19.89
CA ASP A 28 -2.66 4.75 20.77
C ASP A 28 -2.30 3.34 20.30
N ARG A 29 -1.35 2.72 21.02
CA ARG A 29 -0.81 1.41 20.65
C ARG A 29 -1.81 0.30 20.89
N GLU A 30 -2.50 0.36 22.04
CA GLU A 30 -3.41 -0.68 22.47
C GLU A 30 -4.65 -0.72 21.59
N ALA A 31 -5.30 0.43 21.36
CA ALA A 31 -6.49 0.48 20.52
C ALA A 31 -6.19 0.07 19.08
N TYR A 32 -5.02 0.47 18.55
CA TYR A 32 -4.59 0.07 17.21
C TYR A 32 -4.30 -1.43 17.11
N ALA A 33 -3.57 -2.01 18.06
CA ALA A 33 -3.27 -3.44 18.06
C ALA A 33 -4.55 -4.28 18.19
N VAL A 34 -5.40 -3.96 19.16
CA VAL A 34 -6.68 -4.65 19.40
C VAL A 34 -7.55 -4.59 18.14
N PHE A 35 -7.71 -3.41 17.54
CA PHE A 35 -8.51 -3.26 16.33
C PHE A 35 -8.05 -4.16 15.18
N TRP A 36 -6.74 -4.19 14.88
CA TRP A 36 -6.22 -4.98 13.76
C TRP A 36 -6.21 -6.48 14.05
N LEU A 37 -5.91 -6.89 15.28
CA LEU A 37 -5.95 -8.28 15.71
C LEU A 37 -7.39 -8.83 15.70
N GLU A 38 -8.34 -8.11 16.30
CA GLU A 38 -9.76 -8.48 16.28
C GLU A 38 -10.30 -8.54 14.85
N MET A 39 -9.87 -7.62 13.98
CA MET A 39 -10.28 -7.63 12.58
C MET A 39 -9.73 -8.86 11.83
N MET A 40 -8.50 -9.28 12.11
CA MET A 40 -7.93 -10.51 11.56
C MET A 40 -8.65 -11.78 12.07
N GLU A 41 -9.03 -11.81 13.35
CA GLU A 41 -9.66 -12.97 13.98
C GLU A 41 -11.14 -13.11 13.61
N ASN A 42 -11.92 -12.03 13.71
CA ASN A 42 -13.37 -12.07 13.47
C ASN A 42 -13.74 -12.15 11.98
N ARG A 43 -12.80 -11.90 11.06
CA ARG A 43 -12.97 -11.99 9.58
C ARG A 43 -14.33 -11.46 9.10
N GLY A 44 -14.77 -10.32 9.63
CA GLY A 44 -16.08 -9.75 9.29
C GLY A 44 -16.17 -9.21 7.86
N MET A 45 -17.34 -8.70 7.48
CA MET A 45 -17.56 -8.09 6.16
C MET A 45 -16.55 -6.98 5.83
N PHE A 46 -16.19 -6.17 6.83
CA PHE A 46 -15.23 -5.09 6.66
C PHE A 46 -13.82 -5.62 6.32
N TYR A 47 -13.39 -6.71 6.95
CA TYR A 47 -12.13 -7.40 6.61
C TYR A 47 -12.12 -7.84 5.15
N PHE A 48 -13.17 -8.52 4.68
CA PHE A 48 -13.23 -9.00 3.29
C PHE A 48 -13.26 -7.86 2.27
N VAL A 49 -13.99 -6.78 2.54
CA VAL A 49 -14.02 -5.60 1.67
C VAL A 49 -12.64 -4.94 1.62
N LEU A 50 -12.01 -4.75 2.78
CA LEU A 50 -10.70 -4.14 2.88
C LEU A 50 -9.65 -4.99 2.14
N MET A 51 -9.49 -6.26 2.52
CA MET A 51 -8.52 -7.18 1.94
C MET A 51 -8.78 -7.45 0.46
N GLY A 52 -10.04 -7.57 0.05
CA GLY A 52 -10.42 -7.75 -1.35
C GLY A 52 -10.04 -6.52 -2.19
N SER A 53 -10.34 -5.31 -1.71
CA SER A 53 -9.96 -4.08 -2.41
C SER A 53 -8.44 -3.95 -2.57
N LEU A 54 -7.69 -4.20 -1.50
CA LEU A 54 -6.23 -4.24 -1.49
C LEU A 54 -5.66 -5.24 -2.49
N THR A 55 -6.20 -6.47 -2.51
CA THR A 55 -5.82 -7.52 -3.46
C THR A 55 -5.98 -7.05 -4.90
N LEU A 56 -7.14 -6.50 -5.24
CA LEU A 56 -7.44 -6.01 -6.59
C LEU A 56 -6.46 -4.90 -7.01
N PHE A 57 -6.19 -3.95 -6.11
CA PHE A 57 -5.21 -2.90 -6.37
C PHE A 57 -3.82 -3.48 -6.61
N CYS A 58 -3.36 -4.43 -5.80
CA CYS A 58 -2.06 -5.07 -5.97
C CYS A 58 -1.94 -5.85 -7.28
N ILE A 59 -2.95 -6.64 -7.65
CA ILE A 59 -2.97 -7.37 -8.93
C ILE A 59 -2.93 -6.39 -10.11
N MET A 60 -3.71 -5.32 -10.06
CA MET A 60 -3.69 -4.28 -11.10
C MET A 60 -2.30 -3.62 -11.22
N GLY A 61 -1.65 -3.30 -10.09
CA GLY A 61 -0.31 -2.73 -10.06
C GLY A 61 0.75 -3.67 -10.66
N ILE A 62 0.71 -4.95 -10.29
CA ILE A 62 1.62 -5.97 -10.82
C ILE A 62 1.37 -6.22 -12.31
N ALA A 63 0.10 -6.33 -12.73
CA ALA A 63 -0.25 -6.46 -14.15
C ALA A 63 0.23 -5.25 -14.97
N ALA A 64 0.13 -4.03 -14.42
CA ALA A 64 0.66 -2.82 -15.03
C ALA A 64 2.19 -2.86 -15.18
N PHE A 65 2.90 -3.43 -14.20
CA PHE A 65 4.34 -3.64 -14.26
C PHE A 65 4.72 -4.57 -15.42
N PHE A 66 4.13 -5.77 -15.48
CA PHE A 66 4.43 -6.75 -16.53
C PHE A 66 4.06 -6.25 -17.93
N ARG A 67 2.92 -5.57 -18.07
CA ARG A 67 2.50 -4.99 -19.36
C ARG A 67 3.47 -3.95 -19.91
N ASN A 68 4.29 -3.33 -19.07
CA ASN A 68 5.23 -2.27 -19.46
C ASN A 68 6.69 -2.62 -19.11
N ILE A 69 7.04 -3.90 -19.04
CA ILE A 69 8.34 -4.37 -18.55
C ILE A 69 9.53 -3.76 -19.32
N HIS A 70 9.41 -3.57 -20.64
CA HIS A 70 10.47 -3.01 -21.50
C HIS A 70 10.58 -1.48 -21.46
N TYR A 71 9.52 -0.77 -21.04
CA TYR A 71 9.48 0.71 -20.98
C TYR A 71 9.06 1.17 -19.59
N ASN A 72 9.68 0.58 -18.57
CA ASN A 72 9.25 0.75 -17.21
C ASN A 72 9.81 2.02 -16.55
N TYR A 73 9.06 2.55 -15.59
CA TYR A 73 9.55 3.59 -14.69
C TYR A 73 10.05 2.93 -13.41
N TRP A 74 11.08 3.51 -12.79
CA TRP A 74 11.70 2.95 -11.59
C TRP A 74 10.68 2.80 -10.42
N TRP A 75 9.74 3.74 -10.26
CA TRP A 75 8.74 3.66 -9.19
C TRP A 75 7.76 2.49 -9.32
N ARG A 76 7.61 1.87 -10.49
CA ARG A 76 6.69 0.73 -10.65
C ARG A 76 7.21 -0.55 -10.00
N TRP A 77 8.50 -0.61 -9.63
CA TRP A 77 9.03 -1.67 -8.77
C TRP A 77 8.34 -1.73 -7.41
N ILE A 78 7.78 -0.61 -6.94
CA ILE A 78 6.97 -0.55 -5.71
C ILE A 78 5.73 -1.45 -5.84
N TYR A 79 5.15 -1.59 -7.05
CA TYR A 79 4.03 -2.51 -7.26
C TYR A 79 4.41 -3.97 -7.06
N LEU A 80 5.62 -4.36 -7.48
CA LEU A 80 6.09 -5.72 -7.35
C LEU A 80 6.46 -6.05 -5.91
N LEU A 81 7.25 -5.17 -5.27
CA LEU A 81 7.70 -5.39 -3.89
C LEU A 81 6.56 -5.21 -2.89
N GLY A 82 5.88 -4.06 -2.91
CA GLY A 82 4.80 -3.77 -1.99
C GLY A 82 3.55 -4.61 -2.27
N GLY A 83 3.18 -4.75 -3.55
CA GLY A 83 2.03 -5.57 -3.93
C GLY A 83 2.28 -7.07 -3.75
N GLY A 84 3.49 -7.55 -4.06
CA GLY A 84 3.88 -8.94 -3.81
C GLY A 84 3.90 -9.27 -2.32
N TYR A 85 4.45 -8.38 -1.48
CA TYR A 85 4.41 -8.53 -0.03
C TYR A 85 2.97 -8.61 0.49
N LEU A 86 2.08 -7.71 0.06
CA LEU A 86 0.69 -7.72 0.51
C LEU A 86 -0.05 -8.99 0.06
N LEU A 87 0.14 -9.43 -1.18
CA LEU A 87 -0.47 -10.68 -1.66
C LEU A 87 0.06 -11.90 -0.90
N PHE A 88 1.34 -11.92 -0.54
CA PHE A 88 1.92 -12.95 0.30
C PHE A 88 1.35 -12.92 1.73
N ASP A 89 1.22 -11.73 2.32
CA ASP A 89 0.63 -11.53 3.65
C ASP A 89 -0.80 -12.06 3.70
N LEU A 90 -1.62 -11.70 2.70
CA LEU A 90 -2.97 -12.24 2.53
C LEU A 90 -3.02 -13.74 2.35
N PHE A 91 -2.14 -14.28 1.51
CA PHE A 91 -2.02 -15.72 1.30
C PHE A 91 -1.63 -16.43 2.60
N ALA A 92 -0.69 -15.90 3.36
CA ALA A 92 -0.21 -16.49 4.60
C ALA A 92 -1.30 -16.52 5.68
N ILE A 93 -2.09 -15.45 5.80
CA ILE A 93 -3.25 -15.39 6.70
C ILE A 93 -4.34 -16.38 6.24
N ALA A 94 -4.61 -16.47 4.94
CA ALA A 94 -5.62 -17.37 4.38
C ALA A 94 -5.22 -18.85 4.50
N ALA A 95 -3.95 -19.17 4.28
CA ALA A 95 -3.38 -20.50 4.40
C ALA A 95 -3.10 -20.91 5.87
N GLY A 96 -3.24 -19.99 6.82
CA GLY A 96 -3.01 -20.25 8.23
C GLY A 96 -1.56 -20.60 8.57
N LEU A 97 -0.59 -19.97 7.90
CA LEU A 97 0.83 -20.22 8.14
C LEU A 97 1.20 -19.80 9.57
N SER A 98 1.48 -20.77 10.44
CA SER A 98 1.74 -20.55 11.88
C SER A 98 2.90 -19.58 12.13
N PHE A 99 4.03 -19.75 11.43
CA PHE A 99 5.18 -18.84 11.53
C PHE A 99 4.82 -17.39 11.18
N TRP A 100 3.98 -17.19 10.16
CA TRP A 100 3.56 -15.86 9.76
C TRP A 100 2.58 -15.25 10.76
N HIS A 101 1.69 -16.06 11.30
CA HIS A 101 0.77 -15.64 12.35
C HIS A 101 1.51 -15.22 13.63
N GLU A 102 2.50 -16.00 14.07
CA GLU A 102 3.37 -15.65 15.20
C GLU A 102 4.15 -14.35 14.94
N LEU A 103 4.66 -14.17 13.71
CA LEU A 103 5.34 -12.94 13.32
C LEU A 103 4.41 -11.73 13.37
N LEU A 104 3.16 -11.87 12.91
CA LEU A 104 2.15 -10.81 12.99
C LEU A 104 1.84 -10.48 14.45
N LEU A 105 1.62 -11.48 15.31
CA LEU A 105 1.41 -11.27 16.75
C LEU A 105 2.59 -10.55 17.40
N ALA A 106 3.82 -10.94 17.08
CA ALA A 106 5.02 -10.25 17.55
C ALA A 106 5.04 -8.80 17.03
N MET A 107 4.73 -8.55 15.76
CA MET A 107 4.67 -7.19 15.22
C MET A 107 3.65 -6.29 15.95
N PHE A 108 2.58 -6.89 16.48
CA PHE A 108 1.54 -6.22 17.26
C PHE A 108 1.77 -6.23 18.78
N ASP A 109 2.95 -6.62 19.27
CA ASP A 109 3.32 -6.47 20.69
C ASP A 109 3.61 -5.00 21.03
N VAL A 110 2.65 -4.37 21.72
CA VAL A 110 2.67 -2.96 22.12
C VAL A 110 3.81 -2.60 23.08
N ASN A 111 4.35 -3.59 23.80
CA ASN A 111 5.45 -3.42 24.74
C ASN A 111 6.83 -3.53 24.08
N GLY A 112 6.88 -4.00 22.83
CA GLY A 112 8.12 -4.15 22.09
C GLY A 112 8.83 -2.81 21.83
N ALA A 113 10.13 -2.75 22.10
CA ALA A 113 10.96 -1.58 21.78
C ALA A 113 11.02 -1.27 20.26
N TYR A 114 10.69 -2.27 19.43
CA TYR A 114 10.62 -2.15 17.97
C TYR A 114 9.33 -1.50 17.47
N TRP A 115 8.29 -1.33 18.31
CA TRP A 115 6.99 -0.79 17.89
C TRP A 115 7.12 0.52 17.12
N ASN A 116 7.78 1.51 17.72
CA ASN A 116 7.97 2.83 17.10
C ASN A 116 8.80 2.74 15.81
N TRP A 117 9.77 1.83 15.75
CA TRP A 117 10.62 1.63 14.57
C TRP A 117 9.84 1.02 13.41
N ILE A 118 9.06 -0.02 13.67
CA ILE A 118 8.24 -0.70 12.66
C ILE A 118 7.17 0.25 12.12
N TRP A 119 6.32 0.77 13.01
CA TRP A 119 5.20 1.63 12.60
C TRP A 119 5.70 2.96 12.05
N GLY A 120 6.75 3.55 12.64
CA GLY A 120 7.42 4.74 12.10
C GLY A 120 8.00 4.52 10.72
N GLY A 121 8.63 3.37 10.47
CA GLY A 121 9.13 2.97 9.14
C GLY A 121 8.00 2.88 8.10
N PHE A 122 6.89 2.24 8.46
CA PHE A 122 5.72 2.17 7.58
C PHE A 122 5.11 3.55 7.29
N ILE A 123 5.02 4.43 8.29
CA ILE A 123 4.53 5.80 8.13
C ILE A 123 5.45 6.59 7.20
N PHE A 124 6.77 6.50 7.41
CA PHE A 124 7.76 7.18 6.57
C PHE A 124 7.67 6.72 5.12
N MET A 125 7.65 5.40 4.90
CA MET A 125 7.45 4.82 3.57
C MET A 125 6.12 5.26 2.96
N GLY A 126 5.04 5.26 3.75
CA GLY A 126 3.72 5.76 3.35
C GLY A 126 3.73 7.20 2.88
N GLY A 127 4.40 8.07 3.63
CA GLY A 127 4.61 9.48 3.28
C GLY A 127 5.39 9.64 1.98
N ALA A 128 6.48 8.89 1.80
CA ALA A 128 7.27 8.92 0.56
C ALA A 128 6.45 8.48 -0.66
N VAL A 129 5.65 7.41 -0.52
CA VAL A 129 4.78 6.92 -1.58
C VAL A 129 3.63 7.89 -1.87
N PHE A 130 3.06 8.51 -0.84
CA PHE A 130 2.03 9.54 -0.99
C PHE A 130 2.54 10.76 -1.78
N ILE A 131 3.73 11.27 -1.41
CA ILE A 131 4.37 12.39 -2.11
C ILE A 131 4.63 12.02 -3.57
N LEU A 132 5.12 10.80 -3.83
CA LEU A 132 5.31 10.30 -5.19
C LEU A 132 3.99 10.30 -5.98
N GLY A 133 2.89 9.86 -5.38
CA GLY A 133 1.56 9.92 -5.98
C GLY A 133 1.14 11.34 -6.35
N CYS A 134 1.33 12.31 -5.46
CA CYS A 134 1.06 13.73 -5.71
C CYS A 134 1.93 14.30 -6.85
N LEU A 135 3.22 13.95 -6.90
CA LEU A 135 4.12 14.38 -7.97
C LEU A 135 3.70 13.81 -9.34
N LEU A 136 3.32 12.53 -9.38
CA LEU A 136 2.82 11.89 -10.60
C LEU A 136 1.49 12.51 -11.05
N TRP A 137 0.61 12.86 -10.11
CA TRP A 137 -0.62 13.57 -10.42
C TRP A 137 -0.33 14.93 -11.05
N LYS A 138 0.53 15.75 -10.40
CA LYS A 138 0.89 17.08 -10.91
C LYS A 138 1.46 17.00 -12.32
N LYS A 139 2.35 16.04 -12.57
CA LYS A 139 2.91 15.78 -13.90
C LYS A 139 1.82 15.42 -14.91
N LYS A 140 0.86 14.58 -14.53
CA LYS A 140 -0.24 14.19 -15.41
C LYS A 140 -1.17 15.35 -15.76
N ILE A 141 -1.54 16.20 -14.80
CA ILE A 141 -2.33 17.41 -15.08
C ILE A 141 -1.59 18.30 -16.07
N MET A 142 -0.28 18.51 -15.88
CA MET A 142 0.50 19.35 -16.79
C MET A 142 0.55 18.79 -18.21
N GLU A 143 0.74 17.47 -18.37
CA GLU A 143 0.67 16.81 -19.69
C GLU A 143 -0.69 17.03 -20.38
N VAL A 144 -1.80 16.88 -19.64
CA VAL A 144 -3.16 17.10 -20.17
C VAL A 144 -3.37 18.55 -20.58
N LYS A 145 -2.94 19.51 -19.76
CA LYS A 145 -3.04 20.95 -20.08
C LYS A 145 -2.25 21.31 -21.34
N ILE A 146 -1.02 20.82 -21.48
CA ILE A 146 -0.18 21.09 -22.65
C ILE A 146 -0.79 20.49 -23.92
N CYS A 147 -1.29 19.25 -23.86
CA CYS A 147 -2.00 18.64 -25.00
C CYS A 147 -3.26 19.42 -25.41
N SER A 148 -4.03 19.93 -24.43
CA SER A 148 -5.22 20.74 -24.71
C SER A 148 -4.87 22.06 -25.41
N ILE A 149 -3.80 22.73 -24.98
CA ILE A 149 -3.32 23.98 -25.59
C ILE A 149 -2.84 23.74 -27.02
N ARG A 150 -2.12 22.64 -27.28
CA ARG A 150 -1.59 22.31 -28.62
C ARG A 150 -2.66 21.81 -29.60
N SER A 151 -3.85 21.43 -29.13
CA SER A 151 -4.98 21.02 -29.97
C SER A 151 -5.92 22.15 -30.39
N LYS A 152 -5.67 23.37 -29.88
CA LYS A 152 -6.31 24.61 -30.32
C LYS A 152 -5.37 25.38 -31.23
#